data_AF-A0A2D3W1M9-F1
#
_entry.id   AF-A0A2D3W1M9-F1
#
_cell.length_a   1.000
_cell.length_b   1.000
_cell.length_c   1.000
_cell.angle_alpha   90.00
_cell.angle_beta   90.00
_cell.angle_gamma   90.00
#
_symmetry.space_group_name_H-M   'P 1'
#
loop_
_entity.id
_entity.type
_entity.pdbx_description
1 polymer ?
#
loop_
_entity_poly.entity_id
_entity_poly.type
_entity_poly.pdbx_seq_one_letter_code
_entity_poly.pdbx_strand_id
1 'polypeptide(L)'
;MDLHYKIKRKKGKNMQNTTPNQSCQSDRINSFTQIADLPTQPNKPRFGGEEVRVVEAMIDIIFPSVPFPSNKIFKVLGEQKIREMVWHQHQLLLKTKVGKLFPANAEAFQMAVDKSADFFVEALGGGDIFTSAHGEPHLRIRHFKIPIDENDREIWLAIYKKTLKEIAFPHEHLEEFWNWIEPLSIRMINRRTNMQNIKRHYWSDVKKEFDV
;
A
#
# COMPACT_ATOMS: atom_id res chain seq x y z
N MET A 1 27.41 47.63 -12.40
CA MET A 1 27.97 47.53 -11.04
C MET A 1 27.89 46.07 -10.62
N ASP A 2 28.95 45.32 -10.92
CA ASP A 2 29.04 43.88 -10.62
C ASP A 2 29.46 43.67 -9.16
N LEU A 3 28.67 42.92 -8.40
CA LEU A 3 29.07 42.43 -7.08
C LEU A 3 29.38 40.93 -7.14
N HIS A 4 30.67 40.62 -7.28
CA HIS A 4 31.25 39.29 -7.13
C HIS A 4 31.25 38.87 -5.65
N TYR A 5 30.45 37.86 -5.27
CA TYR A 5 30.53 37.25 -3.94
C TYR A 5 31.35 35.95 -3.98
N LYS A 6 32.57 35.98 -3.43
CA LYS A 6 33.47 34.83 -3.28
C LYS A 6 33.10 34.02 -2.03
N ILE A 7 32.58 32.81 -2.20
CA ILE A 7 32.35 31.85 -1.11
C ILE A 7 33.62 31.02 -0.85
N LYS A 8 34.20 31.17 0.35
CA LYS A 8 35.33 30.35 0.84
C LYS A 8 34.82 28.96 1.26
N ARG A 9 35.34 27.90 0.64
CA ARG A 9 35.13 26.50 1.06
C ARG A 9 35.93 26.22 2.34
N LYS A 10 35.27 25.87 3.46
CA LYS A 10 35.91 25.23 4.62
C LYS A 10 35.92 23.71 4.42
N LYS A 11 37.09 23.10 4.59
CA LYS A 11 37.31 21.65 4.60
C LYS A 11 36.92 21.04 5.96
N GLY A 12 36.20 19.92 5.89
CA GLY A 12 36.38 18.75 6.76
C GLY A 12 35.63 18.72 8.09
N LYS A 13 34.74 17.72 8.24
CA LYS A 13 34.69 16.83 9.40
C LYS A 13 34.02 15.50 9.01
N ASN A 14 34.65 14.40 9.42
CA ASN A 14 34.26 13.01 9.21
C ASN A 14 32.81 12.75 9.63
N MET A 15 32.04 12.14 8.73
CA MET A 15 30.72 11.60 9.04
C MET A 15 30.92 10.18 9.60
N GLN A 16 30.91 10.07 10.93
CA GLN A 16 30.88 8.79 11.63
C GLN A 16 29.49 8.16 11.50
N ASN A 17 29.50 6.83 11.34
CA ASN A 17 28.37 5.91 11.17
C ASN A 17 27.12 6.25 12.00
N THR A 18 25.99 6.46 11.34
CA THR A 18 24.67 6.51 11.97
C THR A 18 24.08 5.11 12.07
N THR A 19 24.05 4.56 13.28
CA THR A 19 23.30 3.33 13.60
C THR A 19 21.79 3.61 13.54
N PRO A 20 20.95 2.71 12.98
CA PRO A 20 19.50 2.93 12.94
C PRO A 20 18.90 2.88 14.35
N ASN A 21 18.18 3.94 14.73
CA ASN A 21 17.49 4.03 16.01
C ASN A 21 16.22 3.15 15.98
N GLN A 22 16.34 1.91 16.45
CA GLN A 22 15.21 1.03 16.74
C GLN A 22 14.69 1.35 18.16
N SER A 23 13.77 2.31 18.31
CA SER A 23 13.22 2.62 19.65
C SER A 23 11.69 2.51 19.76
N CYS A 24 11.01 1.92 18.78
CA CYS A 24 9.54 1.91 18.78
C CYS A 24 8.92 0.51 18.74
N GLN A 25 9.51 -0.47 19.42
CA GLN A 25 8.86 -1.69 19.95
C GLN A 25 9.77 -2.13 21.10
N SER A 26 9.35 -2.41 22.33
CA SER A 26 8.16 -3.03 22.88
C SER A 26 7.84 -2.40 24.24
N ASP A 27 6.59 -2.54 24.71
CA ASP A 27 6.25 -2.96 26.08
C ASP A 27 4.78 -2.57 26.37
N ARG A 28 3.90 -3.56 26.45
CA ARG A 28 2.53 -3.36 26.93
C ARG A 28 2.60 -3.15 28.44
N ILE A 29 2.19 -1.96 28.89
CA ILE A 29 1.98 -1.66 30.31
C ILE A 29 0.72 -2.38 30.77
N ASN A 30 0.85 -3.30 31.73
CA ASN A 30 -0.25 -4.11 32.25
C ASN A 30 -0.72 -3.68 33.65
N SER A 31 -0.08 -2.67 34.26
CA SER A 31 -0.45 -2.13 35.58
C SER A 31 0.03 -0.68 35.75
N PHE A 32 -0.72 0.13 36.49
CA PHE A 32 -0.35 1.50 36.85
C PHE A 32 0.95 1.59 37.66
N THR A 33 1.30 0.57 38.46
CA THR A 33 2.54 0.55 39.23
C THR A 33 3.79 0.41 38.36
N GLN A 34 3.69 -0.18 37.17
CA GLN A 34 4.82 -0.34 36.25
C GLN A 34 5.28 0.98 35.61
N ILE A 35 4.48 2.06 35.73
CA ILE A 35 4.81 3.38 35.19
C ILE A 35 5.91 4.06 36.01
N ALA A 36 5.97 3.78 37.33
CA ALA A 36 6.93 4.41 38.24
C ALA A 36 8.36 3.88 38.05
N ASP A 37 8.50 2.63 37.57
CA ASP A 37 9.78 1.93 37.42
C ASP A 37 10.36 2.04 36.00
N LEU A 38 9.70 2.76 35.09
CA LEU A 38 10.21 2.97 33.74
C LEU A 38 11.46 3.86 33.78
N PRO A 39 12.58 3.44 33.17
CA PRO A 39 13.77 4.28 33.08
C PRO A 39 13.43 5.59 32.36
N THR A 40 13.68 6.72 33.03
CA THR A 40 13.51 8.04 32.43
C THR A 40 14.54 8.20 31.32
N GLN A 41 14.09 8.02 30.07
CA GLN A 41 14.94 8.22 28.91
C GLN A 41 15.49 9.66 28.93
N PRO A 42 16.82 9.87 28.84
CA PRO A 42 17.45 11.19 28.99
C PRO A 42 17.13 12.18 27.87
N ASN A 43 16.38 11.74 26.84
CA ASN A 43 16.03 12.51 25.65
C ASN A 43 14.51 12.71 25.50
N LYS A 44 13.80 13.03 26.58
CA LYS A 44 12.43 13.56 26.41
C LYS A 44 12.52 14.97 25.80
N PRO A 45 11.89 15.23 24.64
CA PRO A 45 11.82 16.59 24.12
C PRO A 45 11.10 17.46 25.15
N ARG A 46 11.77 18.52 25.63
CA ARG A 46 11.15 19.51 26.51
C ARG A 46 10.21 20.36 25.67
N PHE A 47 8.90 20.13 25.81
CA PHE A 47 7.91 21.09 25.32
C PHE A 47 7.99 22.37 26.17
N GLY A 48 7.91 23.54 25.52
CA GLY A 48 7.93 24.84 26.22
C GLY A 48 9.30 25.26 26.77
N GLY A 49 10.40 24.86 26.13
CA GLY A 49 11.73 25.40 26.45
C GLY A 49 11.88 26.89 26.10
N GLU A 50 12.93 27.54 26.62
CA GLU A 50 13.24 28.96 26.34
C GLU A 50 13.51 29.23 24.87
N GLU A 51 14.04 28.22 24.15
CA GLU A 51 14.37 28.30 22.73
C GLU A 51 13.32 27.60 21.86
N VAL A 52 13.13 28.14 20.65
CA VAL A 52 12.22 27.55 19.65
C VAL A 52 12.78 26.20 19.16
N ARG A 53 12.01 25.13 19.36
CA ARG A 53 12.31 23.80 18.81
C ARG A 53 11.68 23.65 17.42
N VAL A 54 12.51 23.37 16.42
CA VAL A 54 12.07 23.03 15.06
C VAL A 54 12.00 21.50 14.90
N VAL A 55 10.93 21.01 14.27
CA VAL A 55 10.82 19.63 13.78
C VAL A 55 10.86 19.69 12.26
N GLU A 56 11.86 19.05 11.66
CA GLU A 56 12.04 19.05 10.21
C GLU A 56 10.88 18.35 9.49
N ALA A 57 10.65 18.74 8.24
CA ALA A 57 9.66 18.11 7.39
C ALA A 57 9.97 16.61 7.21
N MET A 58 8.91 15.79 7.26
CA MET A 58 8.99 14.35 7.09
C MET A 58 7.91 13.89 6.14
N ILE A 59 8.24 12.89 5.31
CA ILE A 59 7.30 12.19 4.45
C ILE A 59 6.98 10.86 5.11
N ASP A 60 5.70 10.60 5.34
CA ASP A 60 5.24 9.34 5.93
C ASP A 60 5.21 8.18 4.92
N ILE A 61 4.63 8.40 3.73
CA ILE A 61 4.58 7.40 2.66
C ILE A 61 5.15 8.00 1.39
N ILE A 62 6.11 7.28 0.81
CA ILE A 62 6.50 7.47 -0.59
C ILE A 62 5.70 6.46 -1.41
N PHE A 63 4.79 6.92 -2.26
CA PHE A 63 4.09 6.04 -3.19
C PHE A 63 5.03 5.65 -4.33
N PRO A 64 5.35 4.35 -4.51
CA PRO A 64 6.24 3.94 -5.59
C PRO A 64 5.57 4.13 -6.96
N SER A 65 6.39 4.08 -8.00
CA SER A 65 5.92 4.00 -9.38
C SER A 65 5.02 2.77 -9.56
N VAL A 66 3.93 2.95 -10.31
CA VAL A 66 2.97 1.89 -10.63
C VAL A 66 3.04 1.67 -12.13
N PRO A 67 3.61 0.56 -12.61
CA PRO A 67 3.47 0.17 -14.01
C PRO A 67 2.05 -0.33 -14.23
N PHE A 68 1.32 0.26 -15.17
CA PHE A 68 0.05 -0.31 -15.62
C PHE A 68 0.32 -1.42 -16.65
N PRO A 69 -0.51 -2.48 -16.65
CA PRO A 69 -0.32 -3.62 -17.52
C PRO A 69 -0.61 -3.26 -18.98
N SER A 70 -0.02 -4.02 -19.89
CA SER A 70 -0.34 -4.01 -21.31
C SER A 70 -1.65 -4.75 -21.59
N ASN A 71 -2.17 -4.61 -22.81
CA ASN A 71 -3.39 -5.31 -23.23
C ASN A 71 -3.21 -6.81 -23.50
N LYS A 72 -2.01 -7.37 -23.29
CA LYS A 72 -1.76 -8.80 -23.50
C LYS A 72 -2.59 -9.67 -22.58
N ILE A 73 -2.74 -9.25 -21.31
CA ILE A 73 -3.53 -9.97 -20.31
C ILE A 73 -5.00 -10.08 -20.77
N PHE A 74 -5.59 -8.97 -21.23
CA PHE A 74 -6.95 -8.99 -21.77
C PHE A 74 -7.08 -9.86 -23.01
N LYS A 75 -6.10 -9.84 -23.93
CA LYS A 75 -6.12 -10.71 -25.13
C LYS A 75 -6.13 -12.21 -24.80
N VAL A 76 -5.49 -12.62 -23.70
CA VAL A 76 -5.41 -14.03 -23.31
C VAL A 76 -6.63 -14.45 -22.47
N LEU A 77 -7.08 -13.61 -21.53
CA LEU A 77 -8.16 -13.95 -20.61
C LEU A 77 -9.55 -13.61 -21.15
N GLY A 78 -9.67 -12.49 -21.85
CA GLY A 78 -10.95 -11.87 -22.20
C GLY A 78 -11.67 -11.28 -20.98
N GLU A 79 -12.73 -10.53 -21.25
CA GLU A 79 -13.54 -9.86 -20.22
C GLU A 79 -14.12 -10.84 -19.19
N GLN A 80 -14.72 -11.94 -19.65
CA GLN A 80 -15.41 -12.89 -18.79
C GLN A 80 -14.49 -13.44 -17.68
N LYS A 81 -13.29 -13.93 -18.02
CA LYS A 81 -12.36 -14.48 -17.03
C LYS A 81 -11.82 -13.42 -16.08
N ILE A 82 -11.68 -12.16 -16.52
CA ILE A 82 -11.28 -11.05 -15.64
C ILE A 82 -12.39 -10.78 -14.62
N ARG A 83 -13.66 -10.76 -15.06
CA ARG A 83 -14.81 -10.60 -14.16
C ARG A 83 -14.90 -11.77 -13.16
N GLU A 84 -14.73 -13.00 -13.63
CA GLU A 84 -14.70 -14.20 -12.78
C GLU A 84 -13.54 -14.16 -11.76
N MET A 85 -12.35 -13.70 -12.16
CA MET A 85 -11.20 -13.51 -11.26
C MET A 85 -11.54 -12.51 -10.15
N VAL A 86 -12.06 -11.34 -10.51
CA VAL A 86 -12.41 -10.29 -9.53
C VAL A 86 -13.51 -10.77 -8.61
N TRP A 87 -14.54 -11.44 -9.14
CA TRP A 87 -15.60 -12.04 -8.34
C TRP A 87 -15.06 -13.06 -7.34
N HIS A 88 -14.25 -14.01 -7.80
CA HIS A 88 -13.66 -15.05 -6.97
C HIS A 88 -12.78 -14.45 -5.85
N GLN A 89 -11.99 -13.44 -6.17
CA GLN A 89 -11.18 -12.70 -5.21
C GLN A 89 -12.03 -12.05 -4.11
N HIS A 90 -13.14 -11.41 -4.46
CA HIS A 90 -14.03 -10.79 -3.48
C HIS A 90 -14.78 -11.82 -2.63
N GLN A 91 -15.17 -12.96 -3.20
CA GLN A 91 -15.76 -14.08 -2.43
C GLN A 91 -14.78 -14.64 -1.39
N LEU A 92 -13.48 -14.70 -1.71
CA LEU A 92 -12.45 -15.08 -0.75
C LEU A 92 -12.22 -13.99 0.30
N LEU A 93 -12.25 -12.70 -0.07
CA LEU A 93 -12.12 -11.59 0.88
C LEU A 93 -13.22 -11.59 1.95
N LEU A 94 -14.46 -11.94 1.60
CA LEU A 94 -15.57 -12.06 2.56
C LEU A 94 -15.28 -13.03 3.72
N LYS A 95 -14.38 -13.99 3.52
CA LYS A 95 -13.96 -14.98 4.54
C LYS A 95 -12.86 -14.45 5.46
N THR A 96 -12.44 -13.20 5.32
CA THR A 96 -11.34 -12.56 6.09
C THR A 96 -11.85 -11.36 6.88
N LYS A 97 -10.98 -10.70 7.67
CA LYS A 97 -11.36 -9.44 8.34
C LYS A 97 -11.71 -8.31 7.36
N VAL A 98 -11.12 -8.32 6.15
CA VAL A 98 -11.36 -7.30 5.11
C VAL A 98 -12.78 -7.40 4.56
N GLY A 99 -13.41 -8.58 4.66
CA GLY A 99 -14.82 -8.77 4.32
C GLY A 99 -15.76 -7.77 5.00
N LYS A 100 -15.42 -7.32 6.22
CA LYS A 100 -16.20 -6.33 6.99
C LYS A 100 -16.16 -4.91 6.42
N LEU A 101 -15.26 -4.63 5.48
CA LEU A 101 -15.17 -3.34 4.79
C LEU A 101 -16.18 -3.23 3.64
N PHE A 102 -16.80 -4.35 3.24
CA PHE A 102 -17.78 -4.39 2.18
C PHE A 102 -19.22 -4.29 2.70
N PRO A 103 -20.18 -3.88 1.86
CA PRO A 103 -21.60 -3.90 2.22
C PRO A 103 -22.06 -5.30 2.63
N ALA A 104 -22.84 -5.40 3.72
CA ALA A 104 -23.43 -6.66 4.16
C ALA A 104 -24.61 -7.13 3.29
N ASN A 105 -25.26 -6.19 2.58
CA ASN A 105 -26.31 -6.49 1.61
C ASN A 105 -25.69 -7.10 0.33
N ALA A 106 -26.21 -8.23 -0.12
CA ALA A 106 -25.66 -8.99 -1.24
C ALA A 106 -25.71 -8.24 -2.58
N GLU A 107 -26.76 -7.47 -2.84
CA GLU A 107 -26.90 -6.66 -4.04
C GLU A 107 -25.91 -5.49 -4.04
N ALA A 108 -25.77 -4.80 -2.92
CA ALA A 108 -24.78 -3.74 -2.74
C ALA A 108 -23.34 -4.26 -2.84
N PHE A 109 -23.09 -5.47 -2.33
CA PHE A 109 -21.81 -6.16 -2.53
C PHE A 109 -21.58 -6.45 -4.01
N GLN A 110 -22.54 -7.06 -4.71
CA GLN A 110 -22.45 -7.34 -6.14
C GLN A 110 -22.11 -6.09 -6.94
N MET A 111 -22.84 -4.98 -6.73
CA MET A 111 -22.56 -3.71 -7.41
C MET A 111 -21.14 -3.18 -7.15
N ALA A 112 -20.62 -3.35 -5.94
CA ALA A 112 -19.24 -2.95 -5.62
C ALA A 112 -18.20 -3.83 -6.33
N VAL A 113 -18.47 -5.14 -6.46
CA VAL A 113 -17.60 -6.08 -7.17
C VAL A 113 -17.67 -5.84 -8.68
N ASP A 114 -18.86 -5.62 -9.25
CA ASP A 114 -19.03 -5.33 -10.68
C ASP A 114 -18.29 -4.07 -11.09
N LYS A 115 -18.39 -3.01 -10.27
CA LYS A 115 -17.61 -1.78 -10.48
C LYS A 115 -16.11 -2.02 -10.41
N SER A 116 -15.66 -2.89 -9.53
CA SER A 116 -14.24 -3.28 -9.46
C SER A 116 -13.85 -4.08 -10.71
N ALA A 117 -14.69 -5.00 -11.15
CA ALA A 117 -14.50 -5.78 -12.37
C ALA A 117 -14.39 -4.88 -13.62
N ASP A 118 -15.28 -3.89 -13.77
CA ASP A 118 -15.19 -2.91 -14.86
C ASP A 118 -13.83 -2.22 -14.89
N PHE A 119 -13.33 -1.79 -13.71
CA PHE A 119 -12.02 -1.15 -13.61
C PHE A 119 -10.89 -2.10 -14.05
N PHE A 120 -10.92 -3.36 -13.61
CA PHE A 120 -9.91 -4.34 -13.99
C PHE A 120 -9.98 -4.67 -15.49
N VAL A 121 -11.17 -4.78 -16.07
CA VAL A 121 -11.33 -5.01 -17.51
C VAL A 121 -10.72 -3.87 -18.31
N GLU A 122 -11.05 -2.63 -17.97
CA GLU A 122 -10.50 -1.44 -18.63
C GLU A 122 -8.98 -1.34 -18.44
N ALA A 123 -8.50 -1.46 -17.20
CA ALA A 123 -7.08 -1.34 -16.89
C ALA A 123 -6.21 -2.42 -17.55
N LEU A 124 -6.79 -3.59 -17.84
CA LEU A 124 -6.13 -4.69 -18.55
C LEU A 124 -6.27 -4.59 -20.08
N GLY A 125 -6.98 -3.60 -20.60
CA GLY A 125 -7.07 -3.29 -22.04
C GLY A 125 -8.38 -3.65 -22.74
N GLY A 126 -9.47 -3.81 -21.99
CA GLY A 126 -10.80 -4.17 -22.51
C GLY A 126 -11.67 -3.04 -23.06
N GLY A 127 -11.13 -1.82 -23.20
CA GLY A 127 -11.89 -0.62 -23.57
C GLY A 127 -12.36 0.18 -22.36
N ASP A 128 -13.05 1.30 -22.60
CA ASP A 128 -13.39 2.34 -21.62
C ASP A 128 -14.66 2.05 -20.80
N ILE A 129 -14.88 0.79 -20.42
CA ILE A 129 -16.10 0.31 -19.74
C ILE A 129 -16.27 0.98 -18.37
N PHE A 130 -15.19 1.10 -17.58
CA PHE A 130 -15.25 1.74 -16.28
C PHE A 130 -15.40 3.26 -16.41
N THR A 131 -14.58 3.89 -17.24
CA THR A 131 -14.55 5.34 -17.38
C THR A 131 -15.85 5.87 -17.98
N SER A 132 -16.45 5.16 -18.94
CA SER A 132 -17.76 5.50 -19.50
C SER A 132 -18.88 5.43 -18.45
N ALA A 133 -18.87 4.44 -17.56
CA ALA A 133 -19.93 4.22 -16.59
C ALA A 133 -19.74 5.00 -15.27
N HIS A 134 -18.49 5.16 -14.82
CA HIS A 134 -18.14 5.64 -13.48
C HIS A 134 -17.30 6.92 -13.47
N GLY A 135 -16.87 7.38 -14.65
CA GLY A 135 -15.91 8.46 -14.84
C GLY A 135 -14.49 8.07 -14.46
N GLU A 136 -13.60 9.06 -14.45
CA GLU A 136 -12.18 8.89 -14.15
C GLU A 136 -11.88 8.04 -12.88
N PRO A 137 -10.88 7.14 -12.91
CA PRO A 137 -10.61 6.17 -11.83
C PRO A 137 -10.52 6.75 -10.42
N HIS A 138 -9.73 7.80 -10.19
CA HIS A 138 -9.54 8.47 -8.89
C HIS A 138 -9.49 7.50 -7.67
N LEU A 139 -8.83 6.35 -7.82
CA LEU A 139 -9.02 5.19 -6.95
C LEU A 139 -8.81 5.53 -5.47
N ARG A 140 -7.73 6.23 -5.11
CA ARG A 140 -7.44 6.60 -3.71
C ARG A 140 -8.58 7.41 -3.09
N ILE A 141 -9.12 8.39 -3.80
CA ILE A 141 -10.23 9.23 -3.32
C ILE A 141 -11.47 8.37 -3.09
N ARG A 142 -11.76 7.45 -4.01
CA ARG A 142 -12.90 6.54 -3.88
C ARG A 142 -12.76 5.59 -2.68
N HIS A 143 -11.52 5.22 -2.31
CA HIS A 143 -11.24 4.38 -1.15
C HIS A 143 -11.22 5.12 0.19
N PHE A 144 -11.23 6.47 0.23
CA PHE A 144 -11.29 7.22 1.50
C PHE A 144 -12.57 7.01 2.33
N LYS A 145 -13.61 6.42 1.73
CA LYS A 145 -14.87 6.10 2.41
C LYS A 145 -14.74 4.95 3.41
N ILE A 146 -13.69 4.14 3.29
CA ILE A 146 -13.42 2.99 4.16
C ILE A 146 -12.02 3.09 4.77
N PRO A 147 -11.84 2.75 6.05
CA PRO A 147 -10.51 2.74 6.67
C PRO A 147 -9.74 1.51 6.17
N ILE A 148 -8.63 1.73 5.48
CA ILE A 148 -7.74 0.68 4.98
C ILE A 148 -6.37 0.86 5.63
N ASP A 149 -6.03 -0.08 6.49
CA ASP A 149 -4.71 -0.15 7.15
C ASP A 149 -3.69 -0.99 6.37
N GLU A 150 -2.46 -1.02 6.85
CA GLU A 150 -1.38 -1.79 6.23
C GLU A 150 -1.71 -3.29 6.19
N ASN A 151 -2.37 -3.82 7.22
CA ASN A 151 -2.70 -5.24 7.31
C ASN A 151 -3.89 -5.62 6.40
N ASP A 152 -4.84 -4.72 6.16
CA ASP A 152 -5.91 -4.90 5.17
C ASP A 152 -5.32 -5.06 3.76
N ARG A 153 -4.31 -4.26 3.41
CA ARG A 153 -3.56 -4.42 2.15
C ARG A 153 -2.86 -5.78 2.08
N GLU A 154 -2.18 -6.20 3.14
CA GLU A 154 -1.48 -7.50 3.16
C GLU A 154 -2.45 -8.66 2.91
N ILE A 155 -3.64 -8.62 3.52
CA ILE A 155 -4.70 -9.60 3.29
C ILE A 155 -5.19 -9.52 1.85
N TRP A 156 -5.44 -8.32 1.32
CA TRP A 156 -5.89 -8.14 -0.06
C TRP A 156 -4.91 -8.74 -1.08
N LEU A 157 -3.60 -8.53 -0.90
CA LEU A 157 -2.55 -9.11 -1.73
C LEU A 157 -2.45 -10.64 -1.57
N ALA A 158 -2.55 -11.14 -0.34
CA ALA A 158 -2.53 -12.59 -0.08
C ALA A 158 -3.72 -13.30 -0.74
N ILE A 159 -4.90 -12.69 -0.71
CA ILE A 159 -6.09 -13.23 -1.37
C ILE A 159 -5.95 -13.15 -2.89
N TYR A 160 -5.38 -12.07 -3.45
CA TYR A 160 -5.09 -12.03 -4.88
C TYR A 160 -4.13 -13.13 -5.33
N LYS A 161 -3.03 -13.35 -4.59
CA LYS A 161 -2.10 -14.45 -4.85
C LYS A 161 -2.83 -15.80 -4.87
N LYS A 162 -3.68 -16.06 -3.87
CA LYS A 162 -4.52 -17.27 -3.82
C LYS A 162 -5.44 -17.39 -5.03
N THR A 163 -6.17 -16.32 -5.37
CA THR A 163 -7.06 -16.26 -6.54
C THR A 163 -6.31 -16.61 -7.82
N LEU A 164 -5.17 -15.97 -8.07
CA LEU A 164 -4.37 -16.17 -9.29
C LEU A 164 -3.90 -17.63 -9.43
N LYS A 165 -3.56 -18.30 -8.32
CA LYS A 165 -3.27 -19.75 -8.33
C LYS A 165 -4.50 -20.59 -8.65
N GLU A 166 -5.62 -20.33 -7.98
CA GLU A 166 -6.84 -21.14 -8.10
C GLU A 166 -7.48 -21.05 -9.50
N ILE A 167 -7.35 -19.91 -10.19
CA ILE A 167 -7.86 -19.75 -11.56
C ILE A 167 -6.85 -20.16 -12.63
N ALA A 168 -5.68 -20.67 -12.23
CA ALA A 168 -4.56 -20.98 -13.13
C ALA A 168 -4.22 -19.81 -14.06
N PHE A 169 -3.99 -18.63 -13.49
CA PHE A 169 -3.67 -17.43 -14.25
C PHE A 169 -2.41 -17.64 -15.13
N PRO A 170 -2.39 -17.21 -16.41
CA PRO A 170 -1.28 -17.49 -17.32
C PRO A 170 0.08 -17.05 -16.75
N HIS A 171 1.02 -17.99 -16.63
CA HIS A 171 2.30 -17.76 -15.95
C HIS A 171 3.11 -16.62 -16.58
N GLU A 172 3.08 -16.49 -17.91
CA GLU A 172 3.76 -15.42 -18.66
C GLU A 172 3.28 -14.00 -18.29
N HIS A 173 2.12 -13.89 -17.65
CA HIS A 173 1.49 -12.62 -17.27
C HIS A 173 1.44 -12.36 -15.75
N LEU A 174 1.85 -13.32 -14.92
CA LEU A 174 1.81 -13.18 -13.46
C LEU A 174 2.68 -12.02 -12.98
N GLU A 175 3.89 -11.89 -13.51
CA GLU A 175 4.81 -10.79 -13.16
C GLU A 175 4.22 -9.43 -13.50
N GLU A 176 3.69 -9.28 -14.71
CA GLU A 176 3.09 -8.05 -15.21
C GLU A 176 1.89 -7.62 -14.36
N PHE A 177 1.00 -8.58 -14.05
CA PHE A 177 -0.15 -8.33 -13.18
C PHE A 177 0.27 -7.97 -11.75
N TRP A 178 1.21 -8.72 -11.17
CA TRP A 178 1.66 -8.51 -9.81
C TRP A 178 2.38 -7.16 -9.63
N ASN A 179 3.26 -6.82 -10.56
CA ASN A 179 4.00 -5.55 -10.56
C ASN A 179 3.06 -4.34 -10.72
N TRP A 180 1.83 -4.53 -11.20
CA TRP A 180 0.80 -3.50 -11.20
C TRP A 180 0.08 -3.40 -9.86
N ILE A 181 -0.54 -4.49 -9.38
CA ILE A 181 -1.42 -4.43 -8.20
C ILE A 181 -0.67 -4.17 -6.90
N GLU A 182 0.57 -4.66 -6.76
CA GLU A 182 1.36 -4.52 -5.55
C GLU A 182 1.68 -3.06 -5.20
N PRO A 183 2.28 -2.24 -6.09
CA PRO A 183 2.54 -0.84 -5.79
C PRO A 183 1.26 0.01 -5.85
N LEU A 184 0.27 -0.35 -6.68
CA LEU A 184 -1.02 0.35 -6.73
C LEU A 184 -1.75 0.27 -5.39
N SER A 185 -1.76 -0.91 -4.76
CA SER A 185 -2.46 -1.15 -3.49
C SER A 185 -1.92 -0.29 -2.34
N ILE A 186 -0.63 0.11 -2.36
CA ILE A 186 -0.06 1.03 -1.35
C ILE A 186 -0.80 2.38 -1.36
N ARG A 187 -1.22 2.84 -2.54
CA ARG A 187 -1.96 4.10 -2.70
C ARG A 187 -3.37 4.02 -2.10
N MET A 188 -3.87 2.83 -1.76
CA MET A 188 -5.19 2.66 -1.14
C MET A 188 -5.13 2.76 0.40
N ILE A 189 -3.94 2.59 1.00
CA ILE A 189 -3.77 2.73 2.46
C ILE A 189 -4.09 4.17 2.87
N ASN A 190 -5.06 4.32 3.77
CA ASN A 190 -5.52 5.61 4.26
C ASN A 190 -5.61 5.67 5.80
N ARG A 191 -5.25 4.58 6.50
CA ARG A 191 -5.16 4.51 7.96
C ARG A 191 -3.80 3.94 8.38
N ARG A 192 -2.87 4.79 8.82
CA ARG A 192 -1.59 4.34 9.37
C ARG A 192 -1.76 3.83 10.80
N THR A 193 -1.15 2.69 11.10
CA THR A 193 -1.16 2.10 12.46
C THR A 193 0.20 2.14 13.13
N ASN A 194 1.24 2.48 12.39
CA ASN A 194 2.62 2.52 12.85
C ASN A 194 3.51 3.39 11.93
N MET A 195 4.75 3.63 12.35
CA MET A 195 5.75 4.43 11.61
C MET A 195 6.70 3.59 10.73
N GLN A 196 6.51 2.27 10.63
CA GLN A 196 7.36 1.45 9.76
C GLN A 196 7.08 1.73 8.28
N ASN A 197 8.05 1.53 7.42
CA ASN A 197 7.83 1.62 5.97
C ASN A 197 6.82 0.55 5.53
N ILE A 198 5.99 0.90 4.54
CA ILE A 198 5.04 -0.05 3.94
C ILE A 198 5.82 -1.21 3.31
N LYS A 199 5.48 -2.44 3.70
CA LYS A 199 6.13 -3.65 3.20
C LYS A 199 5.95 -3.78 1.69
N ARG A 200 7.06 -4.01 0.98
CA ARG A 200 7.07 -4.32 -0.44
C ARG A 200 7.07 -5.84 -0.65
N HIS A 201 6.36 -6.30 -1.67
CA HIS A 201 6.36 -7.69 -2.11
C HIS A 201 6.79 -7.74 -3.57
N TYR A 202 8.09 -7.69 -3.83
CA TYR A 202 8.57 -7.72 -5.21
C TYR A 202 8.28 -9.07 -5.85
N TRP A 203 8.10 -9.09 -7.17
CA TRP A 203 7.92 -10.34 -7.91
C TRP A 203 9.00 -11.38 -7.61
N SER A 204 10.26 -10.93 -7.46
CA SER A 204 11.41 -11.79 -7.09
C SER A 204 11.18 -12.60 -5.81
N ASP A 205 10.41 -12.06 -4.87
CA ASP A 205 10.19 -12.65 -3.54
C ASP A 205 9.00 -13.60 -3.54
N VAL A 206 7.98 -13.30 -4.36
CA VAL A 206 6.69 -14.03 -4.37
C VAL A 206 6.57 -15.06 -5.48
N LYS A 207 7.38 -15.00 -6.55
CA LYS A 207 7.25 -15.91 -7.71
C LYS A 207 7.29 -17.39 -7.33
N LYS A 208 8.10 -17.75 -6.33
CA LYS A 208 8.23 -19.10 -5.77
C LYS A 208 6.91 -19.66 -5.22
N GLU A 209 5.98 -18.79 -4.85
CA GLU A 209 4.68 -19.18 -4.31
C GLU A 209 3.68 -19.52 -5.41
N PHE A 210 3.96 -19.15 -6.66
CA PHE A 210 3.15 -19.47 -7.83
C PHE A 210 3.63 -20.74 -8.56
N ASP A 211 4.59 -21.47 -7.98
CA ASP A 211 5.16 -22.69 -8.57
C ASP A 211 5.81 -22.42 -9.96
N VAL A 212 6.39 -21.21 -10.12
CA VAL A 212 7.09 -20.72 -11.32
C VAL A 212 8.54 -20.31 -11.02
#